data_AF-A0A7J7V3F6-F1
#
_entry.id   AF-A0A7J7V3F6-F1
#
_cell.length_a   1.000
_cell.length_b   1.000
_cell.length_c   1.000
_cell.angle_alpha   90.00
_cell.angle_beta   90.00
_cell.angle_gamma   90.00
#
_symmetry.space_group_name_H-M   'P 1'
#
loop_
_entity.id
_entity.type
_entity.pdbx_description
1 polymer ?
#
loop_
_entity_poly.entity_id
_entity_poly.type
_entity_poly.pdbx_seq_one_letter_code
_entity_poly.pdbx_strand_id
1 'polypeptide(L)'
;MRIAAGETLALLLELARGMESDFLYEDMESLTEMLRALATDGNKHRAKVDKRKQRSVFRDVLRAVEDRDFPTETVKFGPERMYIDCWVKKHTYDTFKEVLGSGLQYHLQANEFLRHVFELGPPVMLDAATLKTMKISRFERHLYNSAAFKARTKARSKCRDKRADVGEFF
;
A
#
# COMPACT_ATOMS: atom_id res chain seq x y z
N MET A 1 9.31 -5.51 -17.04
CA MET A 1 8.34 -5.56 -18.16
C MET A 1 6.92 -5.87 -17.66
N ARG A 2 6.54 -7.11 -17.32
CA ARG A 2 5.13 -7.43 -16.96
C ARG A 2 4.57 -6.67 -15.76
N ILE A 3 5.36 -6.51 -14.69
CA ILE A 3 4.96 -5.77 -13.47
C ILE A 3 4.58 -4.33 -13.83
N ALA A 4 5.48 -3.60 -14.50
CA ALA A 4 5.23 -2.23 -14.92
C ALA A 4 4.00 -2.11 -15.82
N ALA A 5 3.78 -3.06 -16.74
CA ALA A 5 2.59 -3.06 -17.58
C ALA A 5 1.29 -3.24 -16.76
N GLY A 6 1.29 -4.12 -15.76
CA GLY A 6 0.14 -4.31 -14.87
C GLY A 6 -0.14 -3.09 -14.00
N GLU A 7 0.90 -2.47 -13.43
CA GLU A 7 0.77 -1.24 -12.63
C GLU A 7 0.28 -0.06 -13.49
N THR A 8 0.79 0.05 -14.72
CA THR A 8 0.33 1.07 -15.67
C THR A 8 -1.13 0.85 -16.05
N LEU A 9 -1.55 -0.40 -16.25
CA LEU A 9 -2.94 -0.72 -16.53
C LEU A 9 -3.88 -0.33 -15.38
N ALA A 10 -3.48 -0.61 -14.13
CA ALA A 10 -4.23 -0.18 -12.95
C ALA A 10 -4.35 1.36 -12.88
N LEU A 11 -3.24 2.06 -13.13
CA LEU A 11 -3.21 3.52 -13.20
C LEU A 11 -4.15 4.08 -14.28
N LEU A 12 -4.09 3.54 -15.50
CA LEU A 12 -4.93 4.01 -16.60
C LEU A 12 -6.42 3.80 -16.33
N LEU A 13 -6.79 2.64 -15.77
CA LEU A 13 -8.17 2.36 -15.40
C LEU A 13 -8.66 3.24 -14.25
N GLU A 14 -7.81 3.52 -13.26
CA GLU A 14 -8.12 4.47 -12.19
C GLU A 14 -8.37 5.87 -12.76
N LEU A 15 -7.50 6.36 -13.65
CA LEU A 15 -7.65 7.67 -14.31
C LEU A 15 -8.92 7.73 -15.17
N ALA A 16 -9.17 6.72 -15.99
CA ALA A 16 -10.37 6.65 -16.83
C ALA A 16 -11.66 6.71 -15.98
N ARG A 17 -11.69 5.93 -14.89
CA ARG A 17 -12.82 5.93 -13.93
C ARG A 17 -12.95 7.22 -13.14
N GLY A 18 -11.86 7.96 -12.95
CA GLY A 18 -11.86 9.29 -12.33
C GLY A 18 -12.44 10.37 -13.26
N MET A 19 -12.33 10.19 -14.58
CA MET A 19 -12.94 11.08 -15.58
C MET A 19 -14.40 10.73 -15.86
N GLU A 20 -14.72 9.44 -15.94
CA GLU A 20 -16.06 8.92 -16.20
C GLU A 20 -16.36 7.76 -15.22
N SER A 21 -17.29 7.96 -14.29
CA SER A 21 -17.59 7.00 -13.22
C SER A 21 -18.03 5.62 -13.73
N ASP A 22 -18.70 5.65 -14.89
CA ASP A 22 -19.35 4.53 -15.55
C ASP A 22 -18.47 3.95 -16.66
N PHE A 23 -17.19 4.33 -16.71
CA PHE A 23 -16.23 3.79 -17.65
C PHE A 23 -16.20 2.26 -17.56
N LEU A 24 -16.53 1.62 -18.69
CA LEU A 24 -16.45 0.19 -18.90
C LEU A 24 -15.50 -0.09 -20.05
N TYR A 25 -14.54 -0.98 -19.81
CA TYR A 25 -13.68 -1.49 -20.87
C TYR A 25 -14.34 -2.72 -21.49
N GLU A 26 -14.44 -2.76 -22.82
CA GLU A 26 -15.23 -3.77 -23.54
C GLU A 26 -14.72 -5.21 -23.27
N ASP A 27 -13.40 -5.39 -23.20
CA ASP A 27 -12.75 -6.70 -22.97
C ASP A 27 -12.37 -6.94 -21.50
N MET A 28 -13.12 -6.40 -20.54
CA MET A 28 -12.81 -6.54 -19.10
C MET A 28 -12.74 -8.00 -18.63
N GLU A 29 -13.57 -8.87 -19.18
CA GLU A 29 -13.58 -10.30 -18.81
C GLU A 29 -12.26 -10.98 -19.24
N SER A 30 -11.87 -10.81 -20.50
CA SER A 30 -10.60 -11.36 -21.01
C SER A 30 -9.39 -10.80 -20.25
N LEU A 31 -9.42 -9.50 -19.94
CA LEU A 31 -8.38 -8.85 -19.15
C LEU A 31 -8.27 -9.43 -17.74
N THR A 32 -9.39 -9.58 -17.03
CA THR A 32 -9.41 -10.13 -15.66
C THR A 32 -8.97 -11.59 -15.62
N GLU A 33 -9.33 -12.41 -16.61
CA GLU A 33 -8.81 -13.78 -16.75
C GLU A 33 -7.28 -13.80 -16.89
N MET A 34 -6.73 -12.93 -17.75
CA MET A 34 -5.29 -12.83 -17.94
C MET A 34 -4.57 -12.38 -16.65
N LEU A 35 -5.14 -11.40 -15.93
CA LEU A 35 -4.61 -10.93 -14.65
C LEU A 35 -4.67 -12.02 -13.56
N ARG A 36 -5.75 -12.81 -13.49
CA ARG A 36 -5.89 -13.96 -12.59
C ARG A 36 -4.83 -15.04 -12.86
N ALA A 37 -4.57 -15.34 -14.12
CA ALA A 37 -3.50 -16.27 -14.50
C ALA A 37 -2.11 -15.78 -14.05
N LEU A 38 -1.84 -14.47 -14.17
CA LEU A 38 -0.58 -13.88 -13.72
C LEU A 38 -0.46 -13.79 -12.19
N ALA A 39 -1.58 -13.57 -11.49
CA ALA A 39 -1.65 -13.54 -10.02
C ALA A 39 -1.41 -14.93 -9.39
N THR A 40 -1.66 -16.00 -10.13
CA THR A 40 -1.48 -17.41 -9.73
C THR A 40 -0.32 -18.11 -10.43
N ASP A 41 0.51 -17.38 -11.18
CA ASP A 41 1.58 -17.92 -12.04
C ASP A 41 2.48 -18.94 -11.32
N GLY A 42 2.42 -20.18 -11.81
CA GLY A 42 3.18 -21.34 -11.34
C GLY A 42 4.36 -21.73 -12.23
N ASN A 43 4.67 -20.97 -13.29
CA ASN A 43 5.63 -21.38 -14.31
C ASN A 43 7.03 -21.66 -13.73
N LYS A 44 7.55 -22.89 -13.92
CA LYS A 44 8.83 -23.31 -13.31
C LYS A 44 10.06 -22.64 -13.92
N HIS A 45 9.95 -22.07 -15.13
CA HIS A 45 11.07 -21.46 -15.85
C HIS A 45 11.46 -20.04 -15.35
N ARG A 46 10.71 -19.45 -14.40
CA ARG A 46 11.05 -18.16 -13.78
C ARG A 46 11.68 -18.35 -12.41
N ALA A 47 12.55 -17.40 -12.02
CA ALA A 47 13.14 -17.39 -10.68
C ALA A 47 12.06 -17.28 -9.59
N LYS A 48 12.32 -17.91 -8.44
CA LYS A 48 11.36 -17.98 -7.32
C LYS A 48 11.00 -16.59 -6.77
N VAL A 49 12.00 -15.70 -6.65
CA VAL A 49 11.83 -14.33 -6.15
C VAL A 49 10.95 -13.52 -7.10
N ASP A 50 11.24 -13.57 -8.40
CA ASP A 50 10.50 -12.84 -9.42
C ASP A 50 9.04 -13.28 -9.49
N LYS A 51 8.79 -14.59 -9.44
CA LYS A 51 7.42 -15.12 -9.38
C LYS A 51 6.67 -14.66 -8.15
N ARG A 52 7.33 -14.64 -6.98
CA ARG A 52 6.71 -14.14 -5.75
C ARG A 52 6.33 -12.66 -5.88
N LYS A 53 7.23 -11.84 -6.43
CA LYS A 53 6.99 -10.41 -6.66
C LYS A 53 5.86 -10.21 -7.68
N GLN A 54 5.92 -10.88 -8.83
CA GLN A 54 4.90 -10.84 -9.88
C GLN A 54 3.53 -11.20 -9.31
N ARG A 55 3.37 -12.37 -8.67
CA ARG A 55 2.09 -12.75 -8.07
C ARG A 55 1.60 -11.76 -7.03
N SER A 56 2.49 -11.09 -6.30
CA SER A 56 2.10 -10.04 -5.35
C SER A 56 1.48 -8.86 -6.08
N VAL A 57 2.22 -8.27 -7.00
CA VAL A 57 1.76 -7.11 -7.77
C VAL A 57 0.48 -7.44 -8.53
N PHE A 58 0.40 -8.59 -9.20
CA PHE A 58 -0.79 -8.95 -9.98
C PHE A 58 -2.02 -9.27 -9.12
N ARG A 59 -1.88 -9.63 -7.84
CA ARG A 59 -3.03 -9.69 -6.93
C ARG A 59 -3.54 -8.30 -6.60
N ASP A 60 -2.64 -7.34 -6.42
CA ASP A 60 -3.02 -5.95 -6.10
C ASP A 60 -3.63 -5.28 -7.34
N VAL A 61 -3.04 -5.47 -8.52
CA VAL A 61 -3.60 -5.01 -9.82
C VAL A 61 -4.96 -5.65 -10.08
N LEU A 62 -5.13 -6.95 -9.84
CA LEU A 62 -6.43 -7.61 -10.04
C LEU A 62 -7.52 -6.98 -9.17
N ARG A 63 -7.23 -6.71 -7.89
CA ARG A 63 -8.16 -6.01 -6.98
C ARG A 63 -8.45 -4.58 -7.44
N ALA A 64 -7.47 -3.87 -7.97
CA ALA A 64 -7.70 -2.54 -8.53
C ALA A 64 -8.67 -2.56 -9.72
N VAL A 65 -8.53 -3.57 -10.57
CA VAL A 65 -9.36 -3.73 -11.76
C VAL A 65 -10.78 -4.17 -11.38
N GLU A 66 -10.94 -5.16 -10.50
CA GLU A 66 -12.23 -5.74 -10.11
C GLU A 66 -12.96 -4.90 -9.05
N ASP A 67 -12.28 -4.54 -7.96
CA ASP A 67 -12.89 -3.97 -6.75
C ASP A 67 -12.68 -2.45 -6.62
N ARG A 68 -11.94 -1.83 -7.55
CA ARG A 68 -11.48 -0.43 -7.45
C ARG A 68 -10.67 -0.16 -6.18
N ASP A 69 -9.98 -1.19 -5.67
CA ASP A 69 -9.25 -1.13 -4.41
C ASP A 69 -7.76 -0.80 -4.61
N PHE A 70 -7.17 -0.18 -3.59
CA PHE A 70 -5.73 0.03 -3.48
C PHE A 70 -5.25 -0.31 -2.06
N PRO A 71 -4.23 -1.16 -1.91
CA PRO A 71 -3.69 -1.49 -0.60
C PRO A 71 -2.96 -0.27 -0.01
N THR A 72 -3.61 0.47 0.90
CA THR A 72 -3.03 1.70 1.46
C THR A 72 -1.64 1.47 2.03
N GLU A 73 -0.66 2.24 1.53
CA GLU A 73 0.71 2.25 2.04
C GLU A 73 0.95 3.48 2.90
N THR A 74 1.88 3.39 3.85
CA THR A 74 2.27 4.52 4.69
C THR A 74 3.76 4.78 4.56
N VAL A 75 4.11 5.99 4.10
CA VAL A 75 5.48 6.48 4.03
C VAL A 75 5.72 7.41 5.20
N LYS A 76 6.67 7.05 6.07
CA LYS A 76 7.09 7.92 7.18
C LYS A 76 8.31 8.74 6.75
N PHE A 77 8.26 10.06 6.94
CA PHE A 77 9.38 10.96 6.68
C PHE A 77 9.52 11.94 7.85
N GLY A 78 10.61 11.78 8.61
CA GLY A 78 10.81 12.59 9.83
C GLY A 78 9.69 12.33 10.86
N PRO A 79 9.02 13.38 11.37
CA PRO A 79 7.90 13.25 12.29
C PRO A 79 6.57 12.95 11.57
N GLU A 80 6.50 13.20 10.27
CA GLU A 80 5.28 13.12 9.48
C GLU A 80 5.09 11.76 8.80
N ARG A 81 3.86 11.51 8.33
CA ARG A 81 3.47 10.32 7.58
C ARG A 81 2.57 10.75 6.41
N MET A 82 2.83 10.17 5.25
CA MET A 82 1.97 10.27 4.07
C MET A 82 1.33 8.92 3.81
N TYR A 83 0.05 8.95 3.47
CA TYR A 83 -0.68 7.78 3.01
C TYR A 83 -0.71 7.77 1.49
N ILE A 84 -0.35 6.62 0.91
CA ILE A 84 -0.55 6.33 -0.50
C ILE A 84 -1.78 5.45 -0.56
N ASP A 85 -2.83 5.97 -1.16
CA ASP A 85 -4.19 5.43 -1.15
C ASP A 85 -4.75 5.19 -2.56
N CYS A 86 -4.00 5.52 -3.60
CA CYS A 86 -4.38 5.32 -5.01
C CYS A 86 -3.17 5.04 -5.91
N TRP A 87 -3.42 4.52 -7.11
CA TRP A 87 -2.38 4.18 -8.09
C TRP A 87 -1.69 5.42 -8.66
N VAL A 88 -2.41 6.52 -8.86
CA VAL A 88 -1.82 7.80 -9.29
C VAL A 88 -0.76 8.25 -8.28
N LYS A 89 -1.13 8.35 -7.00
CA LYS A 89 -0.21 8.79 -5.93
C LYS A 89 0.97 7.82 -5.77
N LYS A 90 0.74 6.52 -5.92
CA LYS A 90 1.80 5.50 -5.90
C LYS A 90 2.79 5.68 -7.04
N HIS A 91 2.30 5.86 -8.26
CA HIS A 91 3.13 6.07 -9.44
C HIS A 91 3.96 7.35 -9.31
N THR A 92 3.33 8.46 -8.95
CA THR A 92 4.03 9.74 -8.71
C THR A 92 5.13 9.60 -7.65
N TYR A 93 4.83 8.90 -6.54
CA TYR A 93 5.82 8.64 -5.49
C TYR A 93 7.00 7.80 -5.99
N ASP A 94 6.74 6.72 -6.73
CA ASP A 94 7.79 5.87 -7.27
C ASP A 94 8.69 6.63 -8.26
N THR A 95 8.11 7.47 -9.13
CA THR A 95 8.89 8.33 -10.04
C THR A 95 9.83 9.24 -9.27
N PHE A 96 9.36 9.96 -8.25
CA PHE A 96 10.23 10.80 -7.44
C PHE A 96 11.25 10.00 -6.65
N LYS A 97 10.90 8.80 -6.20
CA LYS A 97 11.81 7.90 -5.50
C LYS A 97 12.96 7.42 -6.38
N GLU A 98 12.69 7.10 -7.64
CA GLU A 98 13.71 6.72 -8.61
C GLU A 98 14.66 7.88 -8.93
N VAL A 99 14.12 9.09 -9.10
CA VAL A 99 14.90 10.29 -9.44
C VAL A 99 15.71 10.82 -8.26
N LEU A 100 15.10 10.92 -7.08
CA LEU A 100 15.71 11.57 -5.90
C LEU A 100 16.48 10.59 -5.01
N GLY A 101 16.19 9.29 -5.10
CA GLY A 101 16.85 8.26 -4.32
C GLY A 101 16.82 8.55 -2.81
N SER A 102 18.00 8.64 -2.20
CA SER A 102 18.17 8.93 -0.77
C SER A 102 17.70 10.33 -0.37
N GLY A 103 17.61 11.27 -1.31
CA GLY A 103 17.16 12.64 -1.07
C GLY A 103 15.64 12.76 -0.88
N LEU A 104 14.85 11.76 -1.30
CA LEU A 104 13.39 11.82 -1.28
C LEU A 104 12.83 12.23 0.09
N GLN A 105 13.39 11.70 1.17
CA GLN A 105 12.89 11.96 2.51
C GLN A 105 13.09 13.41 2.97
N TYR A 106 14.17 14.06 2.54
CA TYR A 106 14.39 15.49 2.79
C TYR A 106 13.44 16.33 1.95
N HIS A 107 13.30 15.97 0.67
CA HIS A 107 12.42 16.65 -0.26
C HIS A 107 10.95 16.61 0.18
N LEU A 108 10.43 15.49 0.69
CA LEU A 108 9.08 15.43 1.26
C LEU A 108 8.88 16.36 2.47
N GLN A 109 9.94 16.68 3.22
CA GLN A 109 9.86 17.58 4.39
C GLN A 109 9.94 19.05 4.01
N ALA A 110 10.83 19.40 3.08
CA ALA A 110 11.23 20.79 2.87
C ALA A 110 10.81 21.36 1.51
N ASN A 111 10.61 20.53 0.48
CA ASN A 111 10.37 21.00 -0.88
C ASN A 111 8.89 21.34 -1.07
N GLU A 112 8.57 22.63 -1.21
CA GLU A 112 7.19 23.11 -1.35
C GLU A 112 6.45 22.48 -2.53
N PHE A 113 7.12 22.29 -3.68
CA PHE A 113 6.50 21.66 -4.84
C PHE A 113 6.06 20.22 -4.54
N LEU A 114 6.94 19.40 -3.95
CA LEU A 114 6.59 18.01 -3.59
C LEU A 114 5.54 17.95 -2.50
N ARG A 115 5.58 18.89 -1.54
CA ARG A 115 4.54 18.98 -0.52
C ARG A 115 3.20 19.36 -1.10
N HIS A 116 3.16 20.21 -2.13
CA HIS A 116 1.94 20.52 -2.86
C HIS A 116 1.44 19.30 -3.66
N VAL A 117 2.32 18.61 -4.40
CA VAL A 117 1.97 17.42 -5.19
C VAL A 117 1.33 16.32 -4.33
N PHE A 118 1.81 16.14 -3.10
CA PHE A 118 1.28 15.14 -2.17
C PHE A 118 0.32 15.70 -1.11
N GLU A 119 -0.08 16.97 -1.24
CA GLU A 119 -1.02 17.64 -0.32
C GLU A 119 -0.60 17.57 1.16
N LEU A 120 0.71 17.66 1.43
CA LEU A 120 1.29 17.54 2.77
C LEU A 120 1.20 18.85 3.59
N GLY A 121 0.68 19.92 2.99
CA GLY A 121 0.68 21.27 3.58
C GLY A 121 2.08 21.91 3.63
N PRO A 122 2.24 23.05 4.31
CA PRO A 122 3.52 23.76 4.39
C PRO A 122 4.64 22.93 5.06
N PRO A 123 5.92 23.16 4.70
CA PRO A 123 7.05 22.53 5.38
C PRO A 123 7.00 22.73 6.90
N VAL A 124 7.04 21.64 7.65
CA VAL A 124 7.02 21.71 9.12
C VAL A 124 8.45 21.96 9.61
N MET A 125 8.80 23.23 9.79
CA MET A 125 10.06 23.65 10.39
C MET A 125 10.05 23.40 11.91
N LEU A 126 10.28 22.16 12.33
CA LEU A 126 10.41 21.82 13.75
C LEU A 126 11.86 21.96 14.18
N ASP A 127 12.09 22.74 15.23
CA ASP A 127 13.39 22.80 15.87
C ASP A 127 13.70 21.48 16.63
N ALA A 128 14.98 21.27 16.95
CA ALA A 128 15.41 20.06 17.65
C ALA A 128 14.77 19.90 19.05
N ALA A 129 14.31 21.00 19.66
CA ALA A 129 13.64 21.00 20.95
C ALA A 129 12.20 20.49 20.85
N THR A 130 11.40 21.01 19.90
CA THR A 130 10.03 20.55 19.62
C THR A 130 10.02 19.08 19.19
N LEU A 131 10.95 18.65 18.33
CA LEU A 131 11.08 17.23 17.96
C LEU A 131 11.36 16.30 19.17
N LYS A 132 12.04 16.80 20.21
CA LYS A 132 12.23 16.02 21.46
C LYS A 132 10.95 15.96 22.28
N THR A 133 10.19 17.04 22.36
CA THR A 133 8.91 17.08 23.10
C THR A 133 7.82 16.22 22.47
N MET A 134 7.81 16.08 21.14
CA MET A 134 6.88 15.18 20.42
C MET A 134 7.17 13.69 20.63
N LYS A 135 8.28 13.32 21.28
CA LYS A 135 8.59 11.91 21.53
C LYS A 135 7.68 11.39 22.64
N ILE A 136 6.76 10.51 22.25
CA ILE A 136 5.98 9.66 23.16
C ILE A 136 6.93 9.00 24.16
N SER A 137 6.62 9.12 25.45
CA SER A 137 7.46 8.55 26.51
C SER A 137 7.57 7.03 26.36
N ARG A 138 8.64 6.43 26.91
CA ARG A 138 8.81 4.97 26.88
C ARG A 138 7.62 4.25 27.51
N PHE A 139 7.13 4.79 28.63
CA PHE A 139 6.00 4.22 29.37
C PHE A 139 4.70 4.29 28.57
N GLU A 140 4.38 5.45 28.02
CA GLU A 140 3.18 5.64 27.21
C GLU A 140 3.19 4.77 25.94
N ARG A 141 4.33 4.69 25.25
CA ARG A 141 4.50 3.78 24.11
C ARG A 141 4.28 2.32 24.50
N HIS A 142 4.77 1.91 25.67
CA HIS A 142 4.56 0.57 26.19
C HIS A 142 3.08 0.30 26.48
N LEU A 143 2.38 1.23 27.14
CA LEU A 143 0.95 1.11 27.41
C LEU A 143 0.12 1.05 26.12
N TYR A 144 0.38 1.93 25.16
CA TYR A 144 -0.31 1.93 23.87
C TYR A 144 -0.11 0.60 23.12
N ASN A 145 1.14 0.13 23.04
CA ASN A 145 1.44 -1.14 22.39
C ASN A 145 0.81 -2.34 23.13
N SER A 146 0.78 -2.32 24.46
CA SER A 146 0.15 -3.35 25.29
C SER A 146 -1.37 -3.40 25.06
N ALA A 147 -2.03 -2.24 25.05
CA ALA A 147 -3.45 -2.12 24.75
C ALA A 147 -3.77 -2.62 23.33
N ALA A 148 -3.01 -2.19 22.32
CA ALA A 148 -3.15 -2.65 20.94
C ALA A 148 -2.90 -4.16 20.80
N PHE A 149 -1.91 -4.72 21.52
CA PHE A 149 -1.65 -6.15 21.54
C PHE A 149 -2.81 -6.94 22.19
N LYS A 150 -3.34 -6.46 23.31
CA LYS A 150 -4.50 -7.07 23.98
C LYS A 150 -5.73 -7.04 23.08
N ALA A 151 -6.03 -5.92 22.44
CA ALA A 151 -7.12 -5.79 21.49
C ALA A 151 -6.99 -6.76 20.31
N ARG A 152 -5.81 -6.85 19.68
CA ARG A 152 -5.53 -7.82 18.60
C ARG A 152 -5.69 -9.26 19.06
N THR A 153 -5.21 -9.61 20.25
CA THR A 153 -5.34 -10.97 20.80
C THR A 153 -6.81 -11.33 21.01
N LYS A 154 -7.62 -10.43 21.59
CA LYS A 154 -9.06 -10.62 21.78
C LYS A 154 -9.83 -10.72 20.45
N ALA A 155 -9.48 -9.91 19.46
CA ALA A 155 -10.12 -9.97 18.15
C ALA A 155 -9.82 -11.30 17.45
N ARG A 156 -8.56 -11.76 17.51
CA ARG A 156 -8.13 -13.01 16.85
C ARG A 156 -8.61 -14.26 17.57
N SER A 157 -8.77 -14.24 18.90
CA SER A 157 -9.27 -15.41 19.64
C SER A 157 -10.63 -15.87 19.15
N LYS A 158 -11.50 -14.95 18.71
CA LYS A 158 -12.80 -15.28 18.10
C LYS A 158 -12.72 -16.17 16.85
N CYS A 159 -11.60 -16.12 16.13
CA CYS A 159 -11.43 -16.84 14.85
C CYS A 159 -10.34 -17.94 14.94
N ARG A 160 -9.70 -18.13 16.10
CA ARG A 160 -8.59 -19.09 16.25
C ARG A 160 -9.07 -20.54 16.20
N ASP A 161 -10.24 -20.80 16.74
CA ASP A 161 -10.77 -22.17 16.86
C ASP A 161 -11.50 -22.64 15.60
N LYS A 162 -11.44 -21.87 14.50
CA LYS A 162 -12.07 -22.21 13.20
C LYS A 162 -11.62 -23.57 12.62
N ARG A 163 -10.46 -24.07 13.06
CA ARG A 163 -9.90 -25.37 12.64
C ARG A 163 -9.65 -26.30 13.83
N ALA A 164 -10.25 -26.02 14.98
CA ALA A 164 -10.14 -26.91 16.12
C ALA A 164 -10.92 -28.20 15.83
N ASP A 165 -10.27 -29.33 16.03
CA ASP A 165 -10.89 -30.66 15.93
C ASP A 165 -11.67 -30.90 17.23
N VAL A 166 -12.80 -30.22 17.37
CA VAL A 166 -13.72 -30.43 18.50
C VAL A 166 -14.61 -31.60 18.11
N GLY A 167 -14.13 -32.82 18.39
CA GLY A 167 -14.95 -34.02 18.25
C GLY A 167 -16.24 -33.88 19.06
N GLU A 168 -17.39 -34.14 18.43
CA GLU A 168 -18.66 -34.28 19.14
C GLU A 168 -18.60 -35.57 19.97
N PHE A 169 -18.21 -35.44 21.23
CA PHE A 169 -18.42 -36.51 22.21
C PHE A 169 -19.87 -36.41 22.69
N PHE A 170 -20.72 -37.28 22.13
CA PHE A 170 -22.04 -37.62 22.67
C PHE A 170 -21.93 -38.48 23.92
#